data_AF-A0A382R208-F1
#
_entry.id   AF-A0A382R208-F1
#
_cell.length_a   1.000
_cell.length_b   1.000
_cell.length_c   1.000
_cell.angle_alpha   90.00
_cell.angle_beta   90.00
_cell.angle_gamma   90.00
#
_symmetry.space_group_name_H-M   'P 1'
#
loop_
_entity.id
_entity.type
_entity.pdbx_description
1 polymer ?
#
loop_
_entity_poly.entity_id
_entity_poly.type
_entity_poly.pdbx_seq_one_letter_code
_entity_poly.pdbx_strand_id
1 'polypeptide(L)'
;KNPKDFRGYYSLGNLFKKKQKFEEAIKYYNKAIYANSKDFASYNNLANIYQEQGQYRLAINNYKKAIKINPKLLSTYSNYIYSLNFFEHFNYNEFLEVIKKFKKNIPKLKFNQNIKKNNLNKKIKIGFVSGDFGIHPVSFFLIDLIDKINKKKFNLFAYSNSERNDSMTNELKKKFSSWIQVNNMNDETLIKIIKKDNIDILFDLSGHTGYNRLSIFVNRAAPIQITWLGYNASTGLSEIDYIIVDPHVISDKEKKLFSEKLLFMPKTFQNIKIKENVKILGKNENKKDVIFGCFNRFSKINDEVINIWSKILEKNKSAKIFLKSK
;
A
#
# COMPACT_ATOMS: atom_id res chain seq x y z
N LYS A 1 -39.72 7.72 -1.40
CA LYS A 1 -38.39 7.49 -0.75
C LYS A 1 -38.60 6.52 0.40
N ASN A 2 -38.03 5.31 0.36
CA ASN A 2 -38.13 4.35 1.47
C ASN A 2 -37.05 4.68 2.53
N PRO A 3 -37.39 5.21 3.71
CA PRO A 3 -36.41 5.61 4.74
C PRO A 3 -35.62 4.44 5.34
N LYS A 4 -35.97 3.19 5.01
CA LYS A 4 -35.29 1.97 5.48
C LYS A 4 -34.41 1.30 4.42
N ASP A 5 -34.32 1.86 3.20
CA ASP A 5 -33.47 1.29 2.15
C ASP A 5 -31.99 1.67 2.33
N PHE A 6 -31.31 0.95 3.23
CA PHE A 6 -29.88 1.17 3.49
C PHE A 6 -29.01 0.90 2.24
N ARG A 7 -29.43 0.00 1.34
CA ARG A 7 -28.68 -0.34 0.11
C ARG A 7 -28.70 0.81 -0.89
N GLY A 8 -29.84 1.50 -1.01
CA GLY A 8 -29.97 2.72 -1.79
C GLY A 8 -29.06 3.83 -1.26
N TYR A 9 -29.03 4.06 0.05
CA TYR A 9 -28.13 5.03 0.67
C TYR A 9 -26.64 4.66 0.49
N TYR A 10 -26.27 3.40 0.68
CA TYR A 10 -24.92 2.91 0.45
C TYR A 10 -24.47 3.15 -1.00
N SER A 11 -25.33 2.83 -1.97
CA SER A 11 -25.06 3.06 -3.40
C SER A 11 -24.87 4.55 -3.73
N LEU A 12 -25.68 5.43 -3.15
CA LEU A 12 -25.48 6.89 -3.28
C LEU A 12 -24.15 7.33 -2.66
N GLY A 13 -23.78 6.81 -1.49
CA GLY A 13 -22.49 7.05 -0.86
C GLY A 13 -21.32 6.68 -1.78
N ASN A 14 -21.38 5.50 -2.43
CA ASN A 14 -20.37 5.07 -3.40
C ASN A 14 -20.30 6.00 -4.62
N LEU A 15 -21.45 6.45 -5.13
CA LEU A 15 -21.51 7.37 -6.26
C LEU A 15 -20.85 8.72 -5.93
N PHE A 16 -21.19 9.31 -4.78
CA PHE A 16 -20.60 10.57 -4.33
C PHE A 16 -19.11 10.43 -4.04
N LYS A 17 -18.69 9.31 -3.41
CA LYS A 17 -17.27 8.99 -3.22
C LYS A 17 -16.51 8.93 -4.56
N LYS A 18 -17.07 8.25 -5.57
CA LYS A 18 -16.45 8.19 -6.92
C LYS A 18 -16.33 9.57 -7.58
N LYS A 19 -17.25 10.49 -7.28
CA LYS A 19 -17.22 11.90 -7.69
C LYS A 19 -16.33 12.79 -6.80
N GLN A 20 -15.64 12.22 -5.80
CA GLN A 20 -14.84 12.93 -4.79
C GLN A 20 -15.65 13.98 -3.98
N LYS A 21 -16.97 13.82 -3.93
CA LYS A 21 -17.90 14.62 -3.13
C LYS A 21 -18.02 14.01 -1.75
N PHE A 22 -16.98 14.18 -0.94
CA PHE A 22 -16.81 13.44 0.31
C PHE A 22 -17.85 13.77 1.37
N GLU A 23 -18.29 15.02 1.49
CA GLU A 23 -19.32 15.41 2.46
C GLU A 23 -20.66 14.73 2.18
N GLU A 24 -21.10 14.71 0.91
CA GLU A 24 -22.31 14.01 0.51
C GLU A 24 -22.16 12.51 0.68
N ALA A 25 -20.99 11.94 0.36
CA ALA A 25 -20.72 10.53 0.58
C ALA A 25 -20.84 10.15 2.06
N ILE A 26 -20.22 10.93 2.96
CA ILE A 26 -20.32 10.76 4.42
C ILE A 26 -21.80 10.82 4.86
N LYS A 27 -22.55 11.83 4.39
CA LYS A 27 -23.97 11.97 4.70
C LYS A 27 -24.78 10.73 4.32
N TYR A 28 -24.55 10.15 3.14
CA TYR A 28 -25.29 8.97 2.70
C TYR A 28 -24.83 7.67 3.37
N TYR A 29 -23.55 7.49 3.66
CA TYR A 29 -23.09 6.35 4.48
C TYR A 29 -23.68 6.41 5.90
N ASN A 30 -23.75 7.59 6.52
CA ASN A 30 -24.39 7.73 7.83
C ASN A 30 -25.89 7.40 7.79
N LYS A 31 -26.59 7.74 6.70
CA LYS A 31 -28.00 7.31 6.51
C LYS A 31 -28.13 5.79 6.33
N ALA A 32 -27.20 5.17 5.60
CA ALA A 32 -27.16 3.70 5.45
C ALA A 32 -26.93 3.02 6.81
N ILE A 33 -25.99 3.54 7.60
CA ILE A 33 -25.70 3.06 8.96
C ILE A 33 -26.90 3.26 9.90
N TYR A 34 -27.58 4.39 9.82
CA TYR A 34 -28.79 4.66 10.61
C TYR A 34 -29.92 3.68 10.26
N ALA A 35 -30.12 3.42 8.97
CA ALA A 35 -31.13 2.45 8.50
C ALA A 35 -30.74 0.99 8.83
N ASN A 36 -29.44 0.67 8.86
CA ASN A 36 -28.92 -0.64 9.23
C ASN A 36 -27.54 -0.54 9.91
N SER A 37 -27.52 -0.66 11.24
CA SER A 37 -26.29 -0.58 12.05
C SER A 37 -25.33 -1.76 11.83
N LYS A 38 -25.73 -2.81 11.09
CA LYS A 38 -24.89 -3.93 10.69
C LYS A 38 -24.30 -3.76 9.28
N ASP A 39 -24.41 -2.59 8.66
CA ASP A 39 -23.80 -2.33 7.36
C ASP A 39 -22.29 -2.03 7.50
N PHE A 40 -21.49 -3.10 7.58
CA PHE A 40 -20.03 -3.00 7.67
C PHE A 40 -19.41 -2.28 6.45
N ALA A 41 -20.05 -2.35 5.28
CA ALA A 41 -19.52 -1.76 4.05
C ALA A 41 -19.58 -0.24 4.11
N SER A 42 -20.67 0.33 4.62
CA SER A 42 -20.77 1.77 4.89
C SER A 42 -19.73 2.23 5.91
N TYR A 43 -19.53 1.51 7.02
CA TYR A 43 -18.47 1.83 7.99
C TYR A 43 -17.07 1.81 7.35
N ASN A 44 -16.75 0.78 6.56
CA ASN A 44 -15.46 0.66 5.88
C ASN A 44 -15.25 1.79 4.86
N ASN A 45 -16.26 2.14 4.08
CA ASN A 45 -16.15 3.22 3.09
C ASN A 45 -16.09 4.61 3.73
N LEU A 46 -16.81 4.82 4.82
CA LEU A 46 -16.69 6.03 5.64
C LEU A 46 -15.28 6.17 6.22
N ALA A 47 -14.72 5.07 6.74
CA ALA A 47 -13.33 5.03 7.23
C ALA A 47 -12.31 5.34 6.12
N ASN A 48 -12.52 4.82 4.90
CA ASN A 48 -11.67 5.13 3.75
C ASN A 48 -11.67 6.63 3.42
N ILE A 49 -12.84 7.29 3.47
CA ILE A 49 -12.94 8.74 3.24
C ILE A 49 -12.17 9.50 4.33
N TYR A 50 -12.39 9.17 5.61
CA TYR A 50 -11.67 9.81 6.70
C TYR A 50 -10.15 9.62 6.60
N GLN A 51 -9.70 8.44 6.19
CA GLN A 51 -8.29 8.17 5.91
C GLN A 51 -7.75 9.07 4.78
N GLU A 52 -8.49 9.19 3.67
CA GLU A 52 -8.10 10.07 2.54
C GLU A 52 -8.03 11.55 2.97
N GLN A 53 -8.86 11.96 3.92
CA GLN A 53 -8.87 13.30 4.53
C GLN A 53 -7.85 13.48 5.66
N GLY A 54 -7.04 12.46 6.00
CA GLY A 54 -6.08 12.52 7.11
C GLY A 54 -6.69 12.43 8.51
N GLN A 55 -8.00 12.19 8.63
CA GLN A 55 -8.73 12.05 9.88
C GLN A 55 -8.61 10.63 10.46
N TYR A 56 -7.37 10.21 10.76
CA TYR A 56 -7.04 8.81 11.11
C TYR A 56 -7.77 8.28 12.33
N ARG A 57 -8.04 9.11 13.36
CA ARG A 57 -8.85 8.72 14.52
C ARG A 57 -10.26 8.27 14.13
N LEU A 58 -10.93 9.02 13.26
CA LEU A 58 -12.27 8.67 12.76
C LEU A 58 -12.21 7.44 11.85
N ALA A 59 -11.17 7.33 11.02
CA ALA A 59 -10.95 6.16 10.17
C ALA A 59 -10.81 4.89 11.02
N ILE A 60 -9.91 4.89 11.99
CA ILE A 60 -9.66 3.76 12.92
C ILE A 60 -10.94 3.34 13.64
N ASN A 61 -11.70 4.29 14.19
CA ASN A 61 -12.96 4.00 14.88
C ASN A 61 -13.99 3.32 13.97
N ASN A 62 -14.10 3.75 12.72
CA ASN A 62 -15.02 3.14 11.76
C ASN A 62 -14.51 1.78 11.25
N TYR A 63 -13.19 1.59 11.08
CA TYR A 63 -12.63 0.26 10.80
C TYR A 63 -12.88 -0.73 11.93
N LYS A 64 -12.71 -0.32 13.19
CA LYS A 64 -13.04 -1.15 14.37
C LYS A 64 -14.50 -1.62 14.33
N LYS A 65 -15.44 -0.72 14.01
CA LYS A 65 -16.87 -1.06 13.85
C LYS A 65 -17.10 -2.04 12.69
N ALA A 66 -16.52 -1.78 11.52
CA ALA A 66 -16.64 -2.66 10.37
C ALA A 66 -16.10 -4.08 10.67
N ILE A 67 -14.93 -4.18 11.31
CA ILE A 67 -14.31 -5.45 11.72
C ILE A 67 -15.17 -6.21 12.73
N LYS A 68 -15.77 -5.51 13.70
CA LYS A 68 -16.65 -6.14 14.70
C LYS A 68 -17.87 -6.81 14.04
N ILE A 69 -18.38 -6.22 12.95
CA ILE A 69 -19.54 -6.74 12.21
C ILE A 69 -19.13 -7.84 11.23
N ASN A 70 -18.05 -7.63 10.46
CA ASN A 70 -17.52 -8.59 9.52
C ASN A 70 -16.01 -8.80 9.70
N PRO A 71 -15.60 -9.75 10.55
CA PRO A 71 -14.19 -9.98 10.85
C PRO A 71 -13.43 -10.67 9.71
N LYS A 72 -14.11 -11.13 8.64
CA LYS A 72 -13.47 -11.83 7.51
C LYS A 72 -12.97 -10.90 6.41
N LEU A 73 -13.32 -9.62 6.45
CA LEU A 73 -12.92 -8.66 5.42
C LEU A 73 -11.47 -8.18 5.64
N LEU A 74 -10.51 -8.89 5.03
CA LEU A 74 -9.08 -8.65 5.18
C LEU A 74 -8.64 -7.22 4.79
N SER A 75 -9.25 -6.63 3.77
CA SER A 75 -8.93 -5.26 3.31
C SER A 75 -9.19 -4.21 4.39
N THR A 76 -10.22 -4.39 5.22
CA THR A 76 -10.52 -3.48 6.34
C THR A 76 -9.42 -3.50 7.40
N TYR A 77 -8.84 -4.67 7.69
CA TYR A 77 -7.67 -4.76 8.57
C TYR A 77 -6.46 -4.08 7.95
N SER A 78 -6.15 -4.32 6.68
CA SER A 78 -5.01 -3.67 6.02
C SER A 78 -5.15 -2.15 6.03
N ASN A 79 -6.35 -1.62 5.77
CA ASN A 79 -6.57 -0.18 5.80
C ASN A 79 -6.46 0.40 7.23
N TYR A 80 -6.89 -0.36 8.25
CA TYR A 80 -6.68 0.02 9.64
C TYR A 80 -5.19 0.02 10.00
N ILE A 81 -4.47 -1.05 9.70
CA ILE A 81 -3.02 -1.16 9.94
C ILE A 81 -2.26 -0.03 9.22
N TYR A 82 -2.62 0.25 7.98
CA TYR A 82 -2.08 1.40 7.25
C TYR A 82 -2.38 2.72 7.98
N SER A 83 -3.61 2.91 8.48
CA SER A 83 -4.01 4.13 9.18
C SER A 83 -3.28 4.32 10.52
N LEU A 84 -2.89 3.25 11.20
CA LEU A 84 -2.10 3.33 12.43
C LEU A 84 -0.75 4.03 12.19
N ASN A 85 -0.11 3.79 11.05
CA ASN A 85 1.20 4.41 10.73
C ASN A 85 1.16 5.93 10.61
N PHE A 86 -0.03 6.51 10.41
CA PHE A 86 -0.21 7.95 10.30
C PHE A 86 -0.97 8.54 11.50
N PHE A 87 -1.29 7.70 12.49
CA PHE A 87 -1.98 8.14 13.68
C PHE A 87 -0.96 8.73 14.68
N GLU A 88 -1.22 9.95 15.13
CA GLU A 88 -0.36 10.72 16.05
C GLU A 88 -0.03 9.94 17.35
N HIS A 89 -0.94 9.10 17.81
CA HIS A 89 -0.79 8.27 19.01
C HIS A 89 -0.59 6.80 18.64
N PHE A 90 0.37 6.52 17.75
CA PHE A 90 0.70 5.14 17.36
C PHE A 90 0.92 4.25 18.59
N ASN A 91 0.14 3.17 18.68
CA ASN A 91 0.24 2.19 19.75
C ASN A 91 0.68 0.84 19.18
N TYR A 92 1.89 0.41 19.53
CA TYR A 92 2.46 -0.83 19.03
C TYR A 92 1.68 -2.09 19.47
N ASN A 93 1.11 -2.09 20.68
CA ASN A 93 0.30 -3.22 21.15
C ASN A 93 -0.99 -3.33 20.33
N GLU A 94 -1.64 -2.19 20.03
CA GLU A 94 -2.80 -2.15 19.15
C GLU A 94 -2.45 -2.68 17.75
N PHE A 95 -1.31 -2.26 17.18
CA PHE A 95 -0.81 -2.78 15.91
C PHE A 95 -0.68 -4.32 15.95
N LEU A 96 0.00 -4.88 16.96
CA LEU A 96 0.18 -6.32 17.11
C LEU A 96 -1.15 -7.08 17.25
N GLU A 97 -2.12 -6.52 18.00
CA GLU A 97 -3.44 -7.12 18.14
C GLU A 97 -4.21 -7.17 16.81
N VAL A 98 -4.14 -6.10 16.03
CA VAL A 98 -4.82 -6.03 14.72
C VAL A 98 -4.17 -7.00 13.74
N ILE A 99 -2.83 -7.10 13.74
CA ILE A 99 -2.07 -8.09 12.95
C ILE A 99 -2.46 -9.51 13.33
N LYS A 100 -2.56 -9.83 14.62
CA LYS A 100 -2.99 -11.15 15.09
C LYS A 100 -4.39 -11.49 14.59
N LYS A 101 -5.33 -10.53 14.64
CA LYS A 101 -6.70 -10.72 14.12
C LYS A 101 -6.72 -10.84 12.59
N PHE A 102 -5.94 -10.04 11.87
CA PHE A 102 -5.77 -10.14 10.42
C PHE A 102 -5.31 -11.54 10.03
N LYS A 103 -4.21 -12.02 10.63
CA LYS A 103 -3.64 -13.35 10.39
C LYS A 103 -4.61 -14.48 10.72
N LYS A 104 -5.36 -14.37 11.82
CA LYS A 104 -6.37 -15.37 12.22
C LYS A 104 -7.48 -15.52 11.17
N ASN A 105 -7.83 -14.46 10.45
CA ASN A 105 -8.91 -14.46 9.46
C ASN A 105 -8.43 -14.84 8.05
N ILE A 106 -7.13 -15.05 7.83
CA ILE A 106 -6.61 -15.56 6.57
C ILE A 106 -6.85 -17.09 6.51
N PRO A 107 -7.54 -17.60 5.48
CA PRO A 107 -7.68 -19.04 5.29
C PRO A 107 -6.31 -19.73 5.22
N LYS A 108 -6.10 -20.74 6.05
CA LYS A 108 -4.91 -21.59 6.01
C LYS A 108 -5.10 -22.66 4.96
N LEU A 109 -4.27 -22.61 3.92
CA LEU A 109 -4.30 -23.51 2.78
C LEU A 109 -3.22 -24.57 2.96
N LYS A 110 -3.60 -25.86 2.85
CA LYS A 110 -2.66 -26.98 2.93
C LYS A 110 -2.09 -27.24 1.55
N PHE A 111 -0.78 -27.13 1.40
CA PHE A 111 -0.07 -27.51 0.19
C PHE A 111 1.01 -28.52 0.56
N ASN A 112 1.20 -29.57 -0.26
CA ASN A 112 2.32 -30.49 -0.09
C ASN A 112 3.64 -29.69 -0.19
N GLN A 113 4.42 -29.74 0.88
CA GLN A 113 5.72 -29.07 0.97
C GLN A 113 6.78 -29.89 0.23
N ASN A 114 6.75 -29.90 -1.10
CA ASN A 114 7.93 -30.33 -1.86
C ASN A 114 8.83 -29.12 -2.05
N ILE A 115 9.48 -28.69 -0.95
CA ILE A 115 10.57 -27.70 -1.05
C ILE A 115 11.74 -28.43 -1.70
N LYS A 116 11.85 -28.32 -3.03
CA LYS A 116 13.02 -28.82 -3.75
C LYS A 116 14.23 -28.01 -3.28
N LYS A 117 15.30 -28.69 -2.83
CA LYS A 117 16.58 -28.05 -2.55
C LYS A 117 17.03 -27.29 -3.80
N ASN A 118 17.39 -26.02 -3.62
CA ASN A 118 17.88 -25.19 -4.72
C ASN A 118 19.13 -25.80 -5.32
N ASN A 119 19.07 -26.08 -6.62
CA ASN A 119 20.24 -26.45 -7.38
C ASN A 119 20.93 -25.14 -7.77
N LEU A 120 22.01 -24.80 -7.06
CA LEU A 120 22.75 -23.53 -7.17
C LEU A 120 23.28 -23.24 -8.59
N ASN A 121 23.27 -24.23 -9.47
CA ASN A 121 23.71 -24.12 -10.87
C ASN A 121 22.61 -23.64 -11.84
N LYS A 122 21.38 -23.33 -11.37
CA LYS A 122 20.29 -22.81 -12.20
C LYS A 122 20.03 -21.32 -11.95
N LYS A 123 19.46 -20.63 -12.96
CA LYS A 123 18.99 -19.25 -12.79
C LYS A 123 17.96 -19.16 -11.67
N ILE A 124 18.12 -18.17 -10.80
CA ILE A 124 17.20 -17.90 -9.69
C ILE A 124 15.93 -17.24 -10.26
N LYS A 125 14.76 -17.76 -9.89
CA LYS A 125 13.46 -17.23 -10.29
C LYS A 125 12.91 -16.29 -9.21
N ILE A 126 12.73 -15.03 -9.59
CA ILE A 126 12.23 -13.98 -8.70
C ILE A 126 10.83 -13.58 -9.17
N GLY A 127 9.85 -13.72 -8.27
CA GLY A 127 8.48 -13.28 -8.49
C GLY A 127 8.19 -11.94 -7.81
N PHE A 128 7.42 -11.06 -8.47
CA PHE A 128 6.97 -9.80 -7.90
C PHE A 128 5.44 -9.74 -7.94
N VAL A 129 4.83 -9.45 -6.80
CA VAL A 129 3.38 -9.37 -6.64
C VAL A 129 2.99 -7.94 -6.32
N SER A 130 2.17 -7.32 -7.15
CA SER A 130 1.75 -5.93 -6.95
C SER A 130 0.42 -5.63 -7.63
N GLY A 131 -0.40 -4.79 -7.00
CA GLY A 131 -1.52 -4.13 -7.68
C GLY A 131 -1.14 -2.82 -8.39
N ASP A 132 0.13 -2.43 -8.34
CA ASP A 132 0.61 -1.11 -8.75
C ASP A 132 1.55 -1.14 -9.95
N PHE A 133 1.50 -2.22 -10.74
CA PHE A 133 2.15 -2.24 -12.04
C PHE A 133 1.42 -1.33 -13.04
N GLY A 134 2.01 -0.17 -13.30
CA GLY A 134 1.45 0.90 -14.13
C GLY A 134 2.02 2.25 -13.71
N ILE A 135 1.40 3.37 -14.12
CA ILE A 135 1.84 4.73 -13.74
C ILE A 135 1.59 4.94 -12.24
N HIS A 136 2.55 4.49 -11.44
CA HIS A 136 2.51 4.46 -9.98
C HIS A 136 3.93 4.49 -9.41
N PRO A 137 4.17 5.11 -8.24
CA PRO A 137 5.47 5.12 -7.57
C PRO A 137 6.21 3.79 -7.59
N VAL A 138 5.58 2.69 -7.16
CA VAL A 138 6.17 1.33 -7.15
C VAL A 138 6.83 0.99 -8.49
N SER A 139 6.13 1.22 -9.60
CA SER A 139 6.64 0.91 -10.93
C SER A 139 7.81 1.81 -11.36
N PHE A 140 7.79 3.09 -10.98
CA PHE A 140 8.91 4.00 -11.28
C PHE A 140 10.21 3.56 -10.61
N PHE A 141 10.16 3.07 -9.37
CA PHE A 141 11.35 2.54 -8.71
C PHE A 141 11.74 1.15 -9.22
N LEU A 142 10.74 0.30 -9.49
CA LEU A 142 10.96 -1.09 -9.91
C LEU A 142 11.61 -1.17 -11.30
N ILE A 143 11.18 -0.32 -12.24
CA ILE A 143 11.63 -0.42 -13.62
C ILE A 143 13.13 -0.18 -13.77
N ASP A 144 13.65 0.81 -13.03
CA ASP A 144 15.07 1.12 -13.00
C ASP A 144 15.90 -0.01 -12.38
N LEU A 145 15.34 -0.74 -11.41
CA LEU A 145 16.00 -1.91 -10.82
C LEU A 145 16.08 -3.02 -11.85
N ILE A 146 14.96 -3.35 -12.49
CA ILE A 146 14.87 -4.46 -13.44
C ILE A 146 15.85 -4.28 -14.60
N ASP A 147 16.07 -3.05 -15.07
CA ASP A 147 17.02 -2.75 -16.14
C ASP A 147 18.49 -3.04 -15.78
N LYS A 148 18.81 -3.12 -14.48
CA LYS A 148 20.14 -3.45 -13.99
C LYS A 148 20.29 -4.91 -13.57
N ILE A 149 19.20 -5.68 -13.52
CA ILE A 149 19.26 -7.09 -13.12
C ILE A 149 19.97 -7.92 -14.20
N ASN A 150 20.92 -8.74 -13.77
CA ASN A 150 21.61 -9.69 -14.65
C ASN A 150 20.68 -10.84 -15.06
N LYS A 151 20.09 -10.73 -16.26
CA LYS A 151 19.19 -11.74 -16.85
C LYS A 151 19.86 -13.09 -17.15
N LYS A 152 21.20 -13.20 -17.09
CA LYS A 152 21.89 -14.50 -17.15
C LYS A 152 21.82 -15.26 -15.82
N LYS A 153 21.66 -14.55 -14.70
CA LYS A 153 21.56 -15.14 -13.35
C LYS A 153 20.12 -15.23 -12.85
N PHE A 154 19.25 -14.32 -13.27
CA PHE A 154 17.89 -14.19 -12.75
C PHE A 154 16.83 -14.27 -13.85
N ASN A 155 15.73 -14.96 -13.57
CA ASN A 155 14.50 -14.93 -14.35
C ASN A 155 13.41 -14.20 -13.54
N LEU A 156 12.71 -13.27 -14.18
CA LEU A 156 11.77 -12.39 -13.48
C LEU A 156 10.33 -12.72 -13.85
N PHE A 157 9.47 -12.82 -12.84
CA PHE A 157 8.05 -13.11 -12.97
C PHE A 157 7.24 -11.98 -12.35
N ALA A 158 6.17 -11.56 -13.02
CA ALA A 158 5.24 -10.56 -12.50
C ALA A 158 3.85 -11.16 -12.29
N TYR A 159 3.29 -10.94 -11.11
CA TYR A 159 1.92 -11.29 -10.74
C TYR A 159 1.13 -9.99 -10.49
N SER A 160 0.48 -9.48 -11.54
CA SER A 160 -0.23 -8.20 -11.54
C SER A 160 -1.62 -8.33 -10.93
N ASN A 161 -1.85 -7.74 -9.77
CA ASN A 161 -3.13 -7.78 -9.06
C ASN A 161 -4.02 -6.56 -9.36
N SER A 162 -4.03 -6.08 -10.60
CA SER A 162 -4.91 -5.00 -11.04
C SER A 162 -5.26 -5.13 -12.52
N GLU A 163 -6.25 -4.37 -12.95
CA GLU A 163 -6.65 -4.22 -14.36
C GLU A 163 -5.90 -3.09 -15.08
N ARG A 164 -4.87 -2.50 -14.44
CA ARG A 164 -4.10 -1.41 -15.05
C ARG A 164 -3.49 -1.87 -16.37
N ASN A 165 -3.62 -1.03 -17.38
CA ASN A 165 -3.06 -1.26 -18.71
C ASN A 165 -2.67 0.07 -19.35
N ASP A 166 -1.57 0.64 -18.86
CA ASP A 166 -1.01 1.92 -19.33
C ASP A 166 0.39 1.73 -19.94
N SER A 167 1.01 2.84 -20.38
CA SER A 167 2.34 2.81 -21.01
C SER A 167 3.41 2.16 -20.13
N MET A 168 3.41 2.45 -18.83
CA MET A 168 4.33 1.87 -17.86
C MET A 168 4.09 0.36 -17.69
N THR A 169 2.82 -0.06 -17.67
CA THR A 169 2.46 -1.49 -17.63
C THR A 169 3.04 -2.23 -18.83
N ASN A 170 2.89 -1.64 -20.03
CA ASN A 170 3.41 -2.22 -21.27
C ASN A 170 4.95 -2.25 -21.30
N GLU A 171 5.61 -1.26 -20.70
CA GLU A 171 7.07 -1.25 -20.57
C GLU A 171 7.56 -2.35 -19.62
N LEU A 172 6.93 -2.49 -18.45
CA LEU A 172 7.27 -3.53 -17.48
C LEU A 172 7.09 -4.94 -18.08
N LYS A 173 5.97 -5.20 -18.77
CA LYS A 173 5.70 -6.50 -19.43
C LYS A 173 6.85 -6.98 -20.30
N LYS A 174 7.52 -6.08 -21.04
CA LYS A 174 8.67 -6.40 -21.91
C LYS A 174 9.92 -6.83 -21.14
N LYS A 175 10.03 -6.47 -19.85
CA LYS A 175 11.22 -6.71 -19.03
C LYS A 175 11.12 -7.99 -18.19
N PHE A 176 9.92 -8.51 -17.99
CA PHE A 176 9.67 -9.78 -17.29
C PHE A 176 9.73 -10.98 -18.24
N SER A 177 10.22 -12.12 -17.74
CA SER A 177 10.19 -13.39 -18.46
C SER A 177 8.79 -14.00 -18.50
N SER A 178 7.94 -13.66 -17.54
CA SER A 178 6.54 -14.07 -17.47
C SER A 178 5.71 -12.98 -16.80
N TRP A 179 4.51 -12.76 -17.31
CA TRP A 179 3.55 -11.81 -16.76
C TRP A 179 2.18 -12.47 -16.64
N ILE A 180 1.66 -12.53 -15.41
CA ILE A 180 0.37 -13.14 -15.12
C ILE A 180 -0.49 -12.09 -14.42
N GLN A 181 -1.68 -11.84 -14.96
CA GLN A 181 -2.68 -11.00 -14.33
C GLN A 181 -3.53 -11.84 -13.38
N VAL A 182 -3.60 -11.45 -12.11
CA VAL A 182 -4.10 -12.27 -11.00
C VAL A 182 -5.27 -11.65 -10.23
N ASN A 183 -5.77 -10.46 -10.64
CA ASN A 183 -6.85 -9.76 -9.94
C ASN A 183 -8.15 -10.57 -9.83
N ASN A 184 -8.43 -11.43 -10.82
CA ASN A 184 -9.63 -12.27 -10.84
C ASN A 184 -9.39 -13.68 -10.27
N MET A 185 -8.20 -13.95 -9.74
CA MET A 185 -7.85 -15.24 -9.14
C MET A 185 -8.04 -15.20 -7.63
N ASN A 186 -8.48 -16.33 -7.07
CA ASN A 186 -8.40 -16.55 -5.63
C ASN A 186 -6.96 -16.91 -5.22
N ASP A 187 -6.68 -16.81 -3.94
CA ASP A 187 -5.33 -17.01 -3.40
C ASP A 187 -4.82 -18.45 -3.58
N GLU A 188 -5.70 -19.45 -3.50
CA GLU A 188 -5.31 -20.85 -3.69
C GLU A 188 -4.78 -21.11 -5.11
N THR A 189 -5.50 -20.61 -6.12
CA THR A 189 -5.08 -20.68 -7.52
C THR A 189 -3.77 -19.96 -7.75
N LEU A 190 -3.61 -18.75 -7.20
CA LEU A 190 -2.37 -17.99 -7.32
C LEU A 190 -1.19 -18.72 -6.68
N ILE A 191 -1.36 -19.31 -5.49
CA ILE A 191 -0.30 -20.08 -4.85
C ILE A 191 0.07 -21.32 -5.68
N LYS A 192 -0.91 -22.03 -6.27
CA LYS A 192 -0.62 -23.15 -7.17
C LYS A 192 0.21 -22.72 -8.38
N ILE A 193 -0.10 -21.56 -8.97
CA ILE A 193 0.68 -20.98 -10.09
C ILE A 193 2.11 -20.67 -9.64
N ILE A 194 2.30 -19.94 -8.53
CA ILE A 194 3.62 -19.57 -8.01
C ILE A 194 4.47 -20.82 -7.71
N LYS A 195 3.86 -21.85 -7.13
CA LYS A 195 4.54 -23.14 -6.87
C LYS A 195 4.88 -23.88 -8.16
N LYS A 196 3.99 -23.88 -9.16
CA LYS A 196 4.26 -24.45 -10.49
C LYS A 196 5.39 -23.73 -11.21
N ASP A 197 5.45 -22.41 -11.08
CA ASP A 197 6.54 -21.58 -11.62
C ASP A 197 7.88 -21.86 -10.91
N ASN A 198 7.86 -22.49 -9.74
CA ASN A 198 9.01 -22.74 -8.87
C ASN A 198 9.74 -21.44 -8.52
N ILE A 199 9.00 -20.43 -8.07
CA ILE A 199 9.60 -19.16 -7.62
C ILE A 199 10.47 -19.40 -6.39
N ASP A 200 11.73 -18.95 -6.45
CA ASP A 200 12.70 -19.08 -5.37
C ASP A 200 12.55 -17.94 -4.35
N ILE A 201 12.35 -16.72 -4.84
CA ILE A 201 12.20 -15.50 -4.03
C ILE A 201 10.95 -14.76 -4.50
N LEU A 202 9.99 -14.53 -3.61
CA LEU A 202 8.77 -13.80 -3.90
C LEU A 202 8.74 -12.46 -3.17
N PHE A 203 8.60 -11.39 -3.95
CA PHE A 203 8.48 -10.03 -3.47
C PHE A 203 7.00 -9.61 -3.37
N ASP A 204 6.59 -9.19 -2.18
CA ASP A 204 5.44 -8.32 -1.98
C ASP A 204 5.85 -6.87 -2.25
N LEU A 205 5.17 -6.22 -3.19
CA LEU A 205 5.39 -4.81 -3.52
C LEU A 205 4.23 -3.90 -3.09
N SER A 206 3.31 -4.38 -2.26
CA SER A 206 2.13 -3.62 -1.86
C SER A 206 2.02 -3.45 -0.34
N GLY A 207 2.45 -4.41 0.47
CA GLY A 207 2.23 -4.39 1.91
C GLY A 207 0.76 -4.21 2.28
N HIS A 208 0.45 -3.40 3.29
CA HIS A 208 -0.94 -3.11 3.67
C HIS A 208 -1.65 -2.06 2.81
N THR A 209 -1.09 -1.71 1.64
CA THR A 209 -1.76 -0.79 0.70
C THR A 209 -2.77 -1.51 -0.20
N GLY A 210 -3.42 -0.76 -1.10
CA GLY A 210 -4.48 -1.27 -1.97
C GLY A 210 -4.03 -2.43 -2.86
N TYR A 211 -4.95 -3.34 -3.15
CA TYR A 211 -4.72 -4.48 -4.06
C TYR A 211 -3.53 -5.39 -3.67
N ASN A 212 -3.15 -5.43 -2.39
CA ASN A 212 -2.14 -6.38 -1.92
C ASN A 212 -2.65 -7.83 -1.98
N ARG A 213 -1.72 -8.78 -1.81
CA ARG A 213 -1.99 -10.22 -1.70
C ARG A 213 -1.31 -10.84 -0.48
N LEU A 214 -1.22 -10.14 0.64
CA LEU A 214 -0.48 -10.62 1.83
C LEU A 214 -0.91 -12.01 2.32
N SER A 215 -2.16 -12.42 2.05
CA SER A 215 -2.68 -13.76 2.33
C SER A 215 -1.90 -14.90 1.65
N ILE A 216 -1.35 -14.71 0.44
CA ILE A 216 -0.53 -15.73 -0.20
C ILE A 216 0.83 -15.89 0.50
N PHE A 217 1.35 -14.79 1.07
CA PHE A 217 2.60 -14.78 1.81
C PHE A 217 2.43 -15.48 3.17
N VAL A 218 1.31 -15.24 3.86
CA VAL A 218 0.94 -15.99 5.08
C VAL A 218 0.80 -17.50 4.84
N ASN A 219 0.51 -17.92 3.61
CA ASN A 219 0.44 -19.31 3.20
C ASN A 219 1.73 -19.84 2.55
N ARG A 220 2.85 -19.09 2.66
CA ARG A 220 4.18 -19.48 2.17
C ARG A 220 4.14 -19.93 0.70
N ALA A 221 3.77 -19.00 -0.19
CA ALA A 221 3.70 -19.24 -1.62
C ALA A 221 5.09 -19.56 -2.23
N ALA A 222 6.15 -19.01 -1.64
CA ALA A 222 7.55 -19.25 -2.02
C ALA A 222 8.43 -19.54 -0.79
N PRO A 223 9.60 -20.19 -0.94
CA PRO A 223 10.47 -20.53 0.19
C PRO A 223 11.14 -19.31 0.82
N ILE A 224 11.46 -18.28 0.02
CA ILE A 224 11.94 -16.98 0.52
C ILE A 224 10.92 -15.91 0.12
N GLN A 225 10.48 -15.14 1.10
CA GLN A 225 9.51 -14.08 0.92
C GLN A 225 10.03 -12.76 1.45
N ILE A 226 9.91 -11.71 0.64
CA ILE A 226 10.45 -10.38 0.94
C ILE A 226 9.35 -9.35 0.71
N THR A 227 9.19 -8.39 1.60
CA THR A 227 8.39 -7.18 1.29
C THR A 227 9.33 -6.04 0.93
N TRP A 228 9.01 -5.33 -0.15
CA TRP A 228 9.76 -4.16 -0.55
C TRP A 228 8.89 -3.14 -1.27
N LEU A 229 9.09 -1.91 -0.84
CA LEU A 229 8.80 -0.63 -1.46
C LEU A 229 7.37 -0.09 -1.36
N GLY A 230 6.34 -0.89 -1.60
CA GLY A 230 4.97 -0.36 -1.63
C GLY A 230 4.46 0.18 -0.29
N TYR A 231 5.06 -0.28 0.80
CA TYR A 231 4.64 0.00 2.16
C TYR A 231 5.87 0.14 3.07
N ASN A 232 6.09 1.34 3.59
CA ASN A 232 7.30 1.69 4.33
C ASN A 232 7.13 1.45 5.84
N ALA A 233 6.64 0.27 6.21
CA ALA A 233 6.49 -0.18 7.59
C ALA A 233 6.49 -1.71 7.62
N SER A 234 6.65 -2.30 8.81
CA SER A 234 6.51 -3.75 8.98
C SER A 234 5.11 -4.20 8.57
N THR A 235 5.02 -5.30 7.81
CA THR A 235 3.75 -5.97 7.54
C THR A 235 3.21 -6.68 8.79
N GLY A 236 4.01 -6.84 9.84
CA GLY A 236 3.66 -7.60 11.04
C GLY A 236 3.58 -9.12 10.81
N LEU A 237 3.89 -9.61 9.61
CA LEU A 237 3.78 -11.01 9.24
C LEU A 237 5.13 -11.72 9.32
N SER A 238 5.29 -12.58 10.32
CA SER A 238 6.46 -13.48 10.48
C SER A 238 6.72 -14.42 9.30
N GLU A 239 5.71 -14.64 8.44
CA GLU A 239 5.83 -15.45 7.24
C GLU A 239 6.52 -14.71 6.08
N ILE A 240 6.64 -13.39 6.15
CA ILE A 240 7.52 -12.61 5.27
C ILE A 240 8.89 -12.57 5.95
N ASP A 241 9.89 -13.17 5.31
CA ASP A 241 11.19 -13.40 5.94
C ASP A 241 12.00 -12.11 6.08
N TYR A 242 11.91 -11.24 5.09
CA TYR A 242 12.73 -10.04 5.01
C TYR A 242 11.95 -8.79 4.58
N ILE A 243 12.44 -7.64 5.02
CA ILE A 243 12.09 -6.32 4.49
C ILE A 243 13.36 -5.60 4.04
N ILE A 244 13.32 -4.99 2.86
CA ILE A 244 14.44 -4.19 2.35
C ILE A 244 14.33 -2.76 2.89
N VAL A 245 15.39 -2.32 3.58
CA VAL A 245 15.48 -1.03 4.28
C VAL A 245 16.85 -0.39 4.04
N ASP A 246 17.11 0.77 4.64
CA ASP A 246 18.42 1.40 4.62
C ASP A 246 18.78 2.00 6.00
N PRO A 247 20.05 2.43 6.22
CA PRO A 247 20.51 2.93 7.50
C PRO A 247 19.84 4.24 7.96
N HIS A 248 19.11 4.93 7.09
CA HIS A 248 18.55 6.25 7.36
C HIS A 248 17.06 6.20 7.72
N VAL A 249 16.33 5.17 7.28
CA VAL A 249 14.87 5.08 7.46
C VAL A 249 14.42 4.35 8.72
N ILE A 250 15.34 3.71 9.46
CA ILE A 250 15.03 3.00 10.70
C ILE A 250 16.06 3.34 11.77
N SER A 251 15.61 3.87 12.91
CA SER A 251 16.46 4.02 14.09
C SER A 251 16.65 2.70 14.84
N ASP A 252 17.71 2.58 15.65
CA ASP A 252 17.96 1.37 16.46
C ASP A 252 16.78 0.98 17.37
N LYS A 253 16.04 1.99 17.87
CA LYS A 253 14.88 1.80 18.74
C LYS A 253 13.68 1.19 18.01
N GLU A 254 13.58 1.42 16.70
CA GLU A 254 12.47 0.97 15.86
C GLU A 254 12.70 -0.41 15.25
N LYS A 255 13.94 -0.93 15.24
CA LYS A 255 14.24 -2.26 14.70
C LYS A 255 13.36 -3.36 15.29
N LYS A 256 13.03 -3.27 16.58
CA LYS A 256 12.15 -4.22 17.30
C LYS A 256 10.68 -4.18 16.84
N LEU A 257 10.27 -3.15 16.11
CA LEU A 257 8.89 -3.01 15.63
C LEU A 257 8.63 -3.89 14.39
N PHE A 258 9.68 -4.42 13.77
CA PHE A 258 9.59 -5.23 12.57
C PHE A 258 9.51 -6.72 12.91
N SER A 259 8.52 -7.40 12.32
CA SER A 259 8.44 -8.86 12.35
C SER A 259 9.42 -9.53 11.38
N GLU A 260 9.75 -8.84 10.30
CA GLU A 260 10.65 -9.29 9.25
C GLU A 260 12.11 -9.04 9.63
N LYS A 261 13.03 -9.85 9.11
CA LYS A 261 14.47 -9.56 9.21
C LYS A 261 14.80 -8.36 8.31
N LEU A 262 15.54 -7.41 8.87
CA LEU A 262 15.95 -6.20 8.15
C LEU A 262 17.11 -6.53 7.18
N LEU A 263 16.90 -6.30 5.88
CA LEU A 263 17.95 -6.33 4.87
C LEU A 263 18.35 -4.90 4.52
N PHE A 264 19.52 -4.48 5.00
CA PHE A 264 20.03 -3.13 4.78
C PHE A 264 20.71 -3.01 3.42
N MET A 265 20.17 -2.14 2.56
CA MET A 265 20.88 -1.65 1.39
C MET A 265 21.98 -0.67 1.84
N PRO A 266 23.16 -0.66 1.18
CA PRO A 266 24.31 0.12 1.65
C PRO A 266 24.13 1.64 1.56
N LYS A 267 23.16 2.11 0.75
CA LYS A 267 22.88 3.55 0.57
C LYS A 267 21.41 3.84 0.85
N THR A 268 20.55 3.54 -0.11
CA THR A 268 19.11 3.73 0.03
C THR A 268 18.34 2.49 -0.41
N PHE A 269 17.18 2.27 0.21
CA PHE A 269 16.26 1.19 -0.15
C PHE A 269 15.48 1.47 -1.44
N GLN A 270 15.52 2.72 -1.93
CA GLN A 270 14.83 3.16 -3.13
C GLN A 270 15.78 3.26 -4.32
N ASN A 271 15.28 2.94 -5.52
CA ASN A 271 16.03 3.12 -6.76
C ASN A 271 15.31 4.13 -7.67
N ILE A 272 15.89 5.31 -7.90
CA ILE A 272 15.34 6.31 -8.82
C ILE A 272 16.41 6.68 -9.83
N LYS A 273 16.04 6.64 -11.12
CA LYS A 273 16.75 7.35 -12.17
C LYS A 273 16.21 8.78 -12.29
N ILE A 274 17.10 9.76 -12.10
CA ILE A 274 16.79 11.16 -12.37
C ILE A 274 16.71 11.34 -13.89
N LYS A 275 15.59 11.89 -14.38
CA LYS A 275 15.47 12.26 -15.79
C LYS A 275 16.25 13.56 -16.02
N GLU A 276 17.18 13.54 -16.97
CA GLU A 276 18.04 14.69 -17.28
C GLU A 276 17.28 15.85 -17.95
N ASN A 277 16.19 15.54 -18.66
CA ASN A 277 15.43 16.52 -19.46
C ASN A 277 14.19 17.04 -18.71
N VAL A 278 14.36 17.67 -17.55
CA VAL A 278 13.26 18.34 -16.85
C VAL A 278 12.97 19.68 -17.52
N LYS A 279 11.83 19.77 -18.22
CA LYS A 279 11.36 21.03 -18.81
C LYS A 279 10.90 21.98 -17.71
N ILE A 280 11.55 23.15 -17.61
CA ILE A 280 11.12 24.24 -16.73
C ILE A 280 9.95 24.95 -17.41
N LEU A 281 8.75 24.89 -16.82
CA LEU A 281 7.50 25.40 -17.41
C LEU A 281 7.21 26.87 -17.08
N GLY A 282 8.07 27.53 -16.32
CA GLY A 282 7.93 28.94 -15.95
C GLY A 282 8.99 29.37 -14.95
N LYS A 283 9.26 30.68 -14.90
CA LYS A 283 10.16 31.30 -13.92
C LYS A 283 9.34 32.27 -13.09
N ASN A 284 9.47 32.21 -11.77
CA ASN A 284 8.91 33.27 -10.92
C ASN A 284 9.71 34.55 -11.21
N GLU A 285 9.04 35.58 -11.75
CA GLU A 285 9.68 36.84 -12.14
C GLU A 285 10.13 37.64 -10.91
N ASN A 286 9.44 37.47 -9.78
CA ASN A 286 9.78 38.14 -8.53
C ASN A 286 10.72 37.28 -7.66
N LYS A 287 12.04 37.47 -7.81
CA LYS A 287 13.08 36.75 -7.05
C LYS A 287 13.03 36.98 -5.53
N LYS A 288 12.25 37.96 -5.04
CA LYS A 288 12.11 38.27 -3.61
C LYS A 288 11.06 37.40 -2.89
N ASP A 289 10.17 36.73 -3.63
CA ASP A 289 9.12 35.89 -3.05
C ASP A 289 9.61 34.45 -2.92
N VAL A 290 9.74 33.96 -1.68
CA VAL A 290 10.02 32.54 -1.41
C VAL A 290 8.73 31.75 -1.60
N ILE A 291 8.74 30.75 -2.48
CA ILE A 291 7.59 29.85 -2.69
C ILE A 291 7.96 28.45 -2.18
N PHE A 292 7.36 28.06 -1.06
CA PHE A 292 7.40 26.67 -0.58
C PHE A 292 6.46 25.80 -1.41
N GLY A 293 6.81 24.53 -1.64
CA GLY A 293 5.98 23.59 -2.40
C GLY A 293 5.74 22.30 -1.63
N CYS A 294 4.48 21.87 -1.55
CA CYS A 294 4.12 20.55 -1.04
C CYS A 294 3.19 19.82 -2.02
N PHE A 295 3.72 18.76 -2.64
CA PHE A 295 3.00 17.95 -3.63
C PHE A 295 2.63 16.57 -3.08
N ASN A 296 2.43 16.50 -1.76
CA ASN A 296 2.01 15.29 -1.08
C ASN A 296 0.50 15.09 -1.15
N ARG A 297 0.06 13.85 -0.93
CA ARG A 297 -1.37 13.55 -0.69
C ARG A 297 -1.85 14.33 0.53
N PHE A 298 -3.08 14.84 0.46
CA PHE A 298 -3.71 15.58 1.54
C PHE A 298 -3.71 14.82 2.87
N SER A 299 -3.82 13.49 2.84
CA SER A 299 -3.75 12.63 4.03
C SER A 299 -2.44 12.75 4.83
N LYS A 300 -1.37 13.34 4.26
CA LYS A 300 -0.09 13.58 4.95
C LYS A 300 0.01 14.99 5.56
N ILE A 301 -0.98 15.84 5.35
CA ILE A 301 -1.02 17.22 5.83
C ILE A 301 -1.96 17.23 7.04
N ASN A 302 -1.39 17.10 8.24
CA ASN A 302 -2.13 17.11 9.51
C ASN A 302 -2.01 18.47 10.20
N ASP A 303 -2.72 18.63 11.33
CA ASP A 303 -2.76 19.89 12.08
C ASP A 303 -1.37 20.33 12.57
N GLU A 304 -0.50 19.39 12.92
CA GLU A 304 0.88 19.67 13.33
C GLU A 304 1.72 20.25 12.17
N VAL A 305 1.63 19.64 10.98
CA VAL A 305 2.28 20.14 9.76
C VAL A 305 1.77 21.54 9.42
N ILE A 306 0.45 21.77 9.46
CA ILE A 306 -0.16 23.07 9.21
C ILE A 306 0.33 24.10 10.23
N ASN A 307 0.36 23.77 11.52
CA ASN A 307 0.84 24.66 12.57
C ASN A 307 2.31 25.08 12.35
N ILE A 308 3.18 24.15 11.97
CA ILE A 308 4.58 24.46 11.65
C ILE A 308 4.67 25.37 10.42
N TRP A 309 3.91 25.08 9.36
CA TRP A 309 3.91 25.91 8.15
C TRP A 309 3.40 27.32 8.42
N SER A 310 2.35 27.48 9.25
CA SER A 310 1.86 28.79 9.68
C SER A 310 2.96 29.61 10.37
N LYS A 311 3.68 29.01 11.32
CA LYS A 311 4.82 29.67 12.00
C LYS A 311 5.94 30.08 11.05
N ILE A 312 6.21 29.28 10.01
CA ILE A 312 7.21 29.62 8.98
C ILE A 312 6.75 30.82 8.15
N LEU A 313 5.49 30.83 7.71
CA LEU A 313 4.92 31.91 6.90
C LEU A 313 4.76 33.22 7.70
N GLU A 314 4.47 33.15 8.99
CA GLU A 314 4.43 34.32 9.87
C GLU A 314 5.77 35.03 9.97
N LYS A 315 6.89 34.30 9.92
CA LYS A 315 8.24 34.87 9.93
C LYS A 315 8.64 35.51 8.60
N ASN A 316 7.98 35.15 7.50
CA ASN A 316 8.21 35.75 6.19
C ASN A 316 6.88 36.03 5.48
N LYS A 317 6.33 37.22 5.71
CA LYS A 317 4.99 37.60 5.21
C LYS A 317 4.86 37.64 3.69
N SER A 318 5.96 37.71 2.94
CA SER A 318 5.93 37.63 1.46
C SER A 318 6.03 36.19 0.94
N ALA A 319 6.36 35.22 1.80
CA ALA A 319 6.45 33.83 1.41
C ALA A 319 5.06 33.25 1.11
N LYS A 320 5.01 32.34 0.12
CA LYS A 320 3.80 31.63 -0.27
C LYS A 320 4.04 30.13 -0.16
N ILE A 321 2.97 29.38 0.05
CA ILE A 321 2.99 27.91 -0.05
C ILE A 321 2.10 27.45 -1.19
N PHE A 322 2.65 26.65 -2.09
CA PHE A 322 1.93 26.03 -3.19
C PHE A 322 1.63 24.57 -2.83
N LEU A 323 0.35 24.28 -2.64
CA LEU A 323 -0.16 22.95 -2.30
C LEU A 323 -0.74 22.28 -3.54
N LYS A 324 -0.32 21.05 -3.81
CA LYS A 324 -0.93 20.21 -4.85
C LYS A 324 -1.17 18.82 -4.28
N SER A 325 -2.43 18.52 -3.97
CA SER A 325 -2.85 17.14 -3.71
C SER A 325 -3.49 16.55 -4.96
N LYS A 326 -3.34 15.24 -5.10
CA LYS A 326 -4.14 14.43 -6.02
C LYS A 326 -5.56 14.28 -5.49
#